data_AF-A0A8T5SNF4-F1
#
_entry.id   AF-A0A8T5SNF4-F1
#
_cell.length_a   1.000
_cell.length_b   1.000
_cell.length_c   1.000
_cell.angle_alpha   90.00
_cell.angle_beta   90.00
_cell.angle_gamma   90.00
#
_symmetry.space_group_name_H-M   'P 1'
#
loop_
_entity.id
_entity.type
_entity.pdbx_description
1 polymer ?
#
loop_
_entity_poly.entity_id
_entity_poly.type
_entity_poly.pdbx_seq_one_letter_code
_entity_poly.pdbx_strand_id
1 'polypeptide(L)'
;MGRRARDVYLGDIMQFRAPSSFMSRYYNWRVTRFINALIEGVVFLVILLGSVILLSVAIAGVSAFMGASFYVVVVMFLSFVSIVQMAWRVKEINERENGIMASISTSADKIGIARELVENLMIQGSIGDGRVWFALYRLAQRPNQVGWAIRDVLIEKGKEMREMFQYSNSDGDQAARDEGPGIGS
;
A
#
# COMPACT_ATOMS: atom_id res chain seq x y z
N MET A 1 14.92 2.58 -2.82
CA MET A 1 14.56 1.16 -2.59
C MET A 1 13.13 0.97 -2.05
N GLY A 2 12.65 1.79 -1.11
CA GLY A 2 11.31 1.62 -0.52
C GLY A 2 10.12 1.63 -1.49
N ARG A 3 10.12 2.48 -2.54
CA ARG A 3 9.06 2.49 -3.57
C ARG A 3 9.00 1.16 -4.33
N ARG A 4 10.15 0.67 -4.81
CA ARG A 4 10.24 -0.61 -5.52
C ARG A 4 9.78 -1.79 -4.66
N ALA A 5 10.15 -1.82 -3.38
CA ALA A 5 9.70 -2.85 -2.46
C ALA A 5 8.19 -2.82 -2.23
N ARG A 6 7.62 -1.62 -2.09
CA ARG A 6 6.17 -1.42 -2.02
C ARG A 6 5.48 -1.92 -3.29
N ASP A 7 5.95 -1.52 -4.47
CA ASP A 7 5.25 -1.81 -5.73
C ASP A 7 5.27 -3.33 -6.03
N VAL A 8 6.38 -4.02 -5.71
CA VAL A 8 6.45 -5.49 -5.82
C VAL A 8 5.50 -6.17 -4.82
N TYR A 9 5.45 -5.68 -3.58
CA TYR A 9 4.51 -6.20 -2.58
C TYR A 9 3.05 -5.95 -2.99
N LEU A 10 2.73 -4.76 -3.49
CA LEU A 10 1.40 -4.43 -4.01
C LEU A 10 1.01 -5.38 -5.15
N GLY A 11 1.94 -5.68 -6.07
CA GLY A 11 1.73 -6.67 -7.12
C GLY A 11 1.40 -8.05 -6.58
N ASP A 12 2.13 -8.53 -5.57
CA ASP A 12 1.86 -9.81 -4.92
C ASP A 12 0.45 -9.83 -4.28
N ILE A 13 0.10 -8.78 -3.52
CA ILE A 13 -1.18 -8.76 -2.79
C ILE A 13 -2.40 -8.56 -3.67
N MET A 14 -2.29 -7.78 -4.74
CA MET A 14 -3.37 -7.58 -5.70
C MET A 14 -3.70 -8.85 -6.48
N GLN A 15 -2.76 -9.80 -6.55
CA GLN A 15 -2.98 -11.13 -7.13
C GLN A 15 -3.33 -12.19 -6.08
N PHE A 16 -3.58 -11.79 -4.83
CA PHE A 16 -3.85 -12.67 -3.70
C PHE A 16 -2.74 -13.71 -3.45
N ARG A 17 -1.48 -13.35 -3.76
CA ARG A 17 -0.31 -14.21 -3.56
C ARG A 17 0.45 -13.83 -2.29
N ALA A 18 0.99 -14.82 -1.61
CA ALA A 18 1.88 -14.58 -0.48
C ALA A 18 3.15 -13.83 -0.95
N PRO A 19 3.78 -13.02 -0.07
CA PRO A 19 4.97 -12.24 -0.42
C PRO A 19 6.10 -13.14 -0.90
N SER A 20 6.48 -13.00 -2.17
CA SER A 20 7.38 -13.95 -2.84
C SER A 20 8.85 -13.53 -2.78
N SER A 21 9.13 -12.28 -3.18
CA SER A 21 10.49 -11.75 -3.27
C SER A 21 11.03 -11.28 -1.91
N PHE A 22 12.36 -11.13 -1.81
CA PHE A 22 13.00 -10.53 -0.62
C PHE A 22 12.45 -9.12 -0.33
N MET A 23 12.30 -8.29 -1.37
CA MET A 23 11.76 -6.94 -1.22
C MET A 23 10.30 -6.94 -0.77
N SER A 24 9.48 -7.85 -1.30
CA SER A 24 8.08 -8.02 -0.91
C SER A 24 7.95 -8.46 0.55
N ARG A 25 8.74 -9.46 0.97
CA ARG A 25 8.79 -9.94 2.36
C ARG A 25 9.26 -8.85 3.33
N TYR A 26 10.28 -8.08 2.96
CA TYR A 26 10.74 -6.95 3.77
C TYR A 26 9.65 -5.88 3.92
N TYR A 27 8.97 -5.51 2.83
CA TYR A 27 7.90 -4.52 2.90
C TYR A 27 6.72 -5.03 3.74
N ASN A 28 6.34 -6.30 3.58
CA ASN A 28 5.33 -6.96 4.43
C ASN A 28 5.72 -6.89 5.91
N TRP A 29 6.95 -7.25 6.26
CA TRP A 29 7.43 -7.17 7.64
C TRP A 29 7.33 -5.75 8.19
N ARG A 30 7.77 -4.74 7.43
CA ARG A 30 7.74 -3.32 7.83
C ARG A 30 6.32 -2.84 8.14
N VAL A 31 5.36 -3.12 7.27
CA VAL A 31 3.98 -2.62 7.39
C VAL A 31 3.14 -3.42 8.38
N THR A 32 3.61 -4.58 8.83
CA THR A 32 2.82 -5.47 9.69
C THR A 32 2.66 -4.97 11.12
N ARG A 33 3.65 -4.26 11.66
CA ARG A 33 3.58 -3.71 13.01
C ARG A 33 4.20 -2.33 13.04
N PHE A 34 3.60 -1.43 13.82
CA PHE A 34 4.19 -0.13 14.15
C PHE A 34 5.65 -0.27 14.64
N ILE A 35 5.88 -1.24 15.52
CA ILE A 35 7.19 -1.50 16.11
C ILE A 35 8.23 -1.86 15.03
N ASN A 36 7.85 -2.60 13.99
CA ASN A 36 8.79 -2.97 12.92
C ASN A 36 9.27 -1.73 12.14
N ALA A 37 8.34 -0.84 11.81
CA ALA A 37 8.68 0.44 11.16
C ALA A 37 9.54 1.35 12.07
N LEU A 38 9.30 1.31 13.38
CA LEU A 38 10.10 2.06 14.35
C LEU A 38 11.52 1.48 14.49
N ILE A 39 11.66 0.16 14.61
CA ILE A 39 12.95 -0.54 14.66
C ILE A 39 13.78 -0.20 13.41
N GLU A 40 13.17 -0.30 12.22
CA GLU A 40 13.86 0.05 10.98
C GLU A 40 14.36 1.49 10.98
N GLY A 41 13.54 2.43 11.46
CA GLY A 41 13.92 3.83 11.58
C GLY A 41 15.06 4.06 12.57
N VAL A 42 15.04 3.39 13.73
CA VAL A 42 16.14 3.47 14.71
C VAL A 42 17.44 2.92 14.11
N VAL A 43 17.40 1.78 13.42
CA VAL A 43 18.57 1.24 12.71
C VAL A 43 19.11 2.23 11.69
N PHE A 44 18.22 2.86 10.92
CA PHE A 44 18.61 3.91 9.97
C PHE A 44 19.27 5.11 10.65
N LEU A 45 18.75 5.58 11.79
CA LEU A 45 19.34 6.69 12.56
C LEU A 45 20.73 6.34 13.09
N VAL A 46 20.93 5.12 13.60
CA VAL A 46 22.23 4.67 14.08
C VAL A 46 23.25 4.66 12.94
N ILE A 47 22.87 4.14 11.77
CA ILE A 47 23.74 4.12 10.59
C ILE A 47 24.04 5.55 10.12
N LEU A 48 23.02 6.41 10.06
CA LEU A 48 23.17 7.81 9.65
C LEU A 48 24.12 8.55 10.60
N LEU A 49 23.89 8.46 11.91
CA LEU A 49 24.73 9.09 12.92
C LEU A 49 26.17 8.59 12.84
N GLY A 50 26.36 7.27 12.79
CA GLY A 50 27.68 6.66 12.65
C GLY A 50 28.39 7.13 11.39
N SER A 51 27.68 7.22 10.27
CA SER A 51 28.24 7.69 8.99
C SER A 51 28.64 9.17 9.05
N VAL A 52 27.81 10.03 9.66
CA VAL A 52 28.10 11.46 9.82
C VAL A 52 29.31 11.67 10.73
N ILE A 53 29.38 10.97 11.87
CA ILE A 53 30.52 11.07 12.80
C ILE A 53 31.80 10.59 12.11
N LEU A 54 31.75 9.40 11.50
CA LEU A 54 32.92 8.79 10.87
C LEU A 54 33.47 9.66 9.72
N LEU A 55 32.59 10.15 8.84
CA LEU A 55 33.01 11.05 7.76
C LEU A 55 33.54 12.39 8.29
N SER A 56 32.88 12.98 9.28
CA SER A 56 33.30 14.27 9.83
C SER A 56 34.67 14.18 10.52
N VAL A 57 34.90 13.14 11.31
CA VAL A 57 36.19 12.91 11.98
C VAL A 57 37.29 12.56 10.96
N ALA A 58 36.99 11.74 9.95
CA ALA A 58 37.98 11.34 8.94
C ALA A 58 38.45 12.50 8.06
N ILE A 59 37.57 13.45 7.74
CA ILE A 59 37.87 14.56 6.82
C ILE A 59 38.37 15.80 7.56
N ALA A 60 37.71 16.19 8.66
CA ALA A 60 37.92 17.48 9.31
C ALA A 60 38.46 17.38 10.74
N GLY A 61 38.63 16.16 11.27
CA GLY A 61 39.07 15.91 12.63
C GLY A 61 38.00 16.17 13.69
N VAL A 62 38.30 15.78 14.94
CA VAL A 62 37.36 15.80 16.06
C VAL A 62 36.95 17.23 16.46
N SER A 63 37.85 18.21 16.32
CA SER A 63 37.58 19.61 16.69
C SER A 63 36.49 20.23 15.82
N ALA A 64 36.54 20.02 14.50
CA ALA A 64 35.54 20.52 13.57
C ALA A 64 34.16 19.86 13.80
N PHE A 65 34.15 18.56 14.12
CA PHE A 65 32.92 17.84 14.48
C PHE A 65 32.24 18.44 15.72
N MET A 66 33.02 18.77 16.77
CA MET A 66 32.47 19.39 17.98
C MET A 66 31.81 20.74 17.68
N GLY A 67 32.39 21.54 16.78
CA GLY A 67 31.80 22.79 16.30
C GLY A 67 30.50 22.60 15.50
N ALA A 68 30.36 21.46 14.82
CA ALA A 68 29.16 21.12 14.04
C ALA A 68 28.09 20.32 14.83
N SER A 69 28.36 19.97 16.09
CA SER A 69 27.52 19.08 16.91
C SER A 69 26.05 19.53 17.00
N PHE A 70 25.80 20.84 17.09
CA PHE A 70 24.45 21.39 17.10
C PHE A 70 23.67 21.05 15.82
N TYR A 71 24.31 21.21 14.65
CA TYR A 71 23.68 20.86 13.36
C TYR A 71 23.40 19.36 13.27
N VAL A 72 24.32 18.53 13.77
CA VAL A 72 24.13 17.06 13.81
C VAL A 72 22.91 16.70 14.66
N VAL A 73 22.74 17.31 15.83
CA VAL A 73 21.57 17.09 16.69
C VAL A 73 20.28 17.50 15.99
N VAL A 74 20.25 18.65 15.29
CA VAL A 74 19.07 19.10 14.54
C VAL A 74 18.71 18.11 13.42
N VAL A 75 19.69 17.67 12.64
CA VAL A 75 19.47 16.67 11.57
C VAL A 75 18.95 15.36 12.14
N MET A 76 19.49 14.91 13.27
CA MET A 76 19.02 13.72 13.97
C MET A 76 17.59 13.86 14.46
N PHE A 77 17.22 15.01 15.01
CA PHE A 77 15.86 15.29 15.47
C PHE A 77 14.86 15.28 14.30
N LEU A 78 15.16 15.97 13.19
CA LEU A 78 14.30 15.97 12.01
C LEU A 78 14.16 14.58 11.39
N SER A 79 15.25 13.82 11.35
CA SER A 79 15.25 12.43 10.88
C SER A 79 14.38 11.55 11.77
N PHE A 80 14.47 11.72 13.09
CA PHE A 80 13.62 11.02 14.06
C PHE A 80 12.13 11.35 13.85
N VAL A 81 11.77 12.63 13.70
CA VAL A 81 10.39 13.04 13.41
C VAL A 81 9.87 12.37 12.14
N SER A 82 10.69 12.33 11.08
CA SER A 82 10.31 11.67 9.81
C SER A 82 10.02 10.17 9.99
N ILE A 83 10.86 9.47 10.78
CA ILE A 83 10.66 8.07 11.12
C ILE A 83 9.37 7.87 11.91
N VAL A 84 9.12 8.70 12.92
CA VAL A 84 7.90 8.64 13.73
C VAL A 84 6.67 8.84 12.86
N GLN A 85 6.67 9.84 11.97
CA GLN A 85 5.59 10.06 11.01
C GLN A 85 5.33 8.83 10.14
N MET A 86 6.39 8.16 9.67
CA MET A 86 6.25 6.96 8.88
C MET A 86 5.70 5.78 9.68
N ALA A 87 6.18 5.59 10.91
CA ALA A 87 5.66 4.56 11.81
C ALA A 87 4.18 4.81 12.14
N TRP A 88 3.80 6.06 12.42
CA TRP A 88 2.42 6.46 12.65
C TRP A 88 1.49 6.13 11.47
N ARG A 89 1.95 6.34 10.22
CA ARG A 89 1.18 5.90 9.04
C ARG A 89 0.96 4.39 9.02
N VAL A 90 1.94 3.60 9.42
CA VAL A 90 1.80 2.13 9.55
C VAL A 90 0.82 1.77 10.67
N LYS A 91 0.82 2.52 11.78
CA LYS A 91 -0.17 2.33 12.87
C LYS A 91 -1.59 2.51 12.35
N GLU A 92 -1.86 3.62 11.66
CA GLU A 92 -3.19 3.95 11.14
C GLU A 92 -3.69 2.89 10.14
N ILE A 93 -2.81 2.37 9.28
CA ILE A 93 -3.15 1.27 8.37
C ILE A 93 -3.59 0.03 9.15
N ASN A 94 -2.83 -0.35 10.19
CA ASN A 94 -3.15 -1.53 11.00
C ASN A 94 -4.44 -1.32 11.83
N GLU A 95 -4.70 -0.10 12.33
CA GLU A 95 -5.94 0.23 13.03
C GLU A 95 -7.16 0.09 12.10
N ARG A 96 -7.05 0.57 10.84
CA ARG A 96 -8.10 0.39 9.82
C ARG A 96 -8.30 -1.07 9.45
N GLU A 97 -7.22 -1.82 9.27
CA GLU A 97 -7.27 -3.27 8.99
C GLU A 97 -8.02 -4.01 10.11
N ASN A 98 -7.72 -3.68 11.37
CA ASN A 98 -8.41 -4.26 12.51
C ASN A 98 -9.87 -3.83 12.59
N GLY A 99 -10.20 -2.58 12.22
CA GLY A 99 -11.58 -2.08 12.15
C GLY A 99 -12.41 -2.85 11.11
N ILE A 100 -11.89 -3.05 9.90
CA ILE A 100 -12.54 -3.83 8.84
C ILE A 100 -12.69 -5.30 9.26
N MET A 101 -11.64 -5.88 9.86
CA MET A 101 -11.70 -7.24 10.37
C MET A 101 -12.80 -7.38 11.43
N ALA A 102 -12.89 -6.43 12.36
CA ALA A 102 -13.90 -6.43 13.41
C ALA A 102 -15.31 -6.34 12.81
N SER A 103 -15.57 -5.39 11.90
CA SER A 103 -16.90 -5.18 11.32
C SER A 103 -17.42 -6.40 10.52
N ILE A 104 -16.55 -7.06 9.76
CA ILE A 104 -16.93 -8.25 9.01
C ILE A 104 -17.03 -9.47 9.92
N SER A 105 -16.14 -9.60 10.91
CA SER A 105 -16.13 -10.78 11.78
C SER A 105 -17.37 -10.92 12.65
N THR A 106 -17.97 -9.80 13.07
CA THR A 106 -19.18 -9.77 13.91
C THR A 106 -20.47 -9.87 13.12
N SER A 107 -20.41 -9.70 11.79
CA SER A 107 -21.58 -9.81 10.91
C SER A 107 -21.94 -11.28 10.63
N ALA A 108 -23.24 -11.58 10.62
CA ALA A 108 -23.77 -12.85 10.12
C ALA A 108 -23.57 -12.96 8.60
N ASP A 109 -23.77 -11.85 7.87
CA ASP A 109 -23.51 -11.73 6.45
C ASP A 109 -22.16 -11.05 6.20
N LYS A 110 -21.10 -11.87 6.09
CA LYS A 110 -19.73 -11.39 5.86
C LYS A 110 -19.52 -10.88 4.44
N ILE A 111 -20.21 -11.48 3.47
CA ILE A 111 -20.06 -11.15 2.05
C ILE A 111 -20.76 -9.83 1.74
N GLY A 112 -21.98 -9.62 2.25
CA GLY A 112 -22.72 -8.36 2.09
C GLY A 112 -21.95 -7.16 2.62
N ILE A 113 -21.40 -7.24 3.84
CA ILE A 113 -20.58 -6.16 4.40
C ILE A 113 -19.30 -5.93 3.59
N ALA A 114 -18.63 -7.01 3.16
CA ALA A 114 -17.45 -6.88 2.31
C ALA A 114 -17.77 -6.21 0.97
N ARG A 115 -18.93 -6.54 0.37
CA ARG A 115 -19.43 -5.93 -0.87
C ARG A 115 -19.71 -4.45 -0.70
N GLU A 116 -20.45 -4.07 0.35
CA GLU A 116 -20.75 -2.68 0.66
C GLU A 116 -19.47 -1.85 0.84
N LEU A 117 -18.47 -2.39 1.56
CA LEU A 117 -17.18 -1.72 1.76
C LEU A 117 -16.44 -1.49 0.43
N VAL A 118 -16.39 -2.50 -0.45
CA VAL A 118 -15.73 -2.40 -1.75
C VAL A 118 -16.47 -1.43 -2.68
N GLU A 119 -17.80 -1.50 -2.72
CA GLU A 119 -18.64 -0.60 -3.53
C GLU A 119 -18.50 0.86 -3.09
N ASN A 120 -18.56 1.13 -1.78
CA ASN A 120 -18.34 2.46 -1.24
C ASN A 120 -16.97 3.03 -1.62
N LEU A 121 -15.92 2.20 -1.61
CA LEU A 121 -14.59 2.59 -2.07
C LEU A 121 -14.51 2.86 -3.56
N MET A 122 -15.21 2.08 -4.37
CA MET A 122 -15.28 2.28 -5.82
C MET A 122 -16.01 3.57 -6.19
N ILE A 123 -17.11 3.89 -5.48
CA ILE A 123 -17.88 5.14 -5.67
C ILE A 123 -17.01 6.37 -5.36
N GLN A 124 -16.11 6.27 -4.38
CA GLN A 124 -15.15 7.34 -4.07
C GLN A 124 -14.09 7.55 -5.17
N GLY A 125 -13.98 6.65 -6.15
CA GLY A 125 -13.09 6.80 -7.30
C GLY A 125 -11.61 6.95 -6.90
N SER A 126 -10.88 7.82 -7.60
CA SER A 126 -9.46 8.12 -7.28
C SER A 126 -9.27 8.85 -5.94
N ILE A 127 -10.36 9.32 -5.32
CA ILE A 127 -10.38 9.91 -3.97
C ILE A 127 -10.49 8.81 -2.90
N GLY A 128 -10.84 7.58 -3.29
CA GLY A 128 -10.87 6.43 -2.39
C GLY A 128 -9.54 6.25 -1.66
N ASP A 129 -9.60 6.12 -0.34
CA ASP A 129 -8.39 6.08 0.48
C ASP A 129 -7.60 4.79 0.19
N GLY A 130 -6.46 4.95 -0.49
CA GLY A 130 -5.57 3.86 -0.87
C GLY A 130 -5.09 3.00 0.31
N ARG A 131 -5.20 3.49 1.55
CA ARG A 131 -4.92 2.71 2.77
C ARG A 131 -5.99 1.66 3.04
N VAL A 132 -7.24 1.96 2.73
CA VAL A 132 -8.36 1.02 2.91
C VAL A 132 -8.30 -0.05 1.83
N TRP A 133 -8.01 0.33 0.57
CA TRP A 133 -7.68 -0.63 -0.49
C TRP A 133 -6.54 -1.56 -0.08
N PHE A 134 -5.44 -0.99 0.42
CA PHE A 134 -4.31 -1.77 0.92
C PHE A 134 -4.70 -2.75 2.03
N ALA A 135 -5.51 -2.30 3.01
CA ALA A 135 -6.00 -3.13 4.10
C ALA A 135 -6.89 -4.28 3.60
N LEU A 136 -7.80 -4.02 2.65
CA LEU A 136 -8.66 -5.04 2.06
C LEU A 136 -7.87 -6.13 1.34
N TYR A 137 -6.92 -5.75 0.46
CA TYR A 137 -6.07 -6.72 -0.23
C TYR A 137 -5.24 -7.55 0.75
N ARG A 138 -4.77 -6.95 1.85
CA ARG A 138 -4.02 -7.66 2.87
C ARG A 138 -4.89 -8.62 3.69
N LEU A 139 -6.11 -8.22 4.08
CA LEU A 139 -7.06 -9.09 4.75
C LEU A 139 -7.50 -10.26 3.86
N ALA A 140 -7.67 -10.01 2.57
CA ALA A 140 -8.02 -11.05 1.58
C ALA A 140 -6.98 -12.18 1.48
N GLN A 141 -5.75 -11.96 1.96
CA GLN A 141 -4.72 -13.00 2.00
C GLN A 141 -4.86 -13.95 3.19
N ARG A 142 -5.67 -13.60 4.20
CA ARG A 142 -5.79 -14.40 5.41
C ARG A 142 -6.59 -15.68 5.11
N PRO A 143 -6.14 -16.86 5.57
CA PRO A 143 -6.84 -18.12 5.36
C PRO A 143 -8.00 -18.28 6.37
N ASN A 144 -8.91 -17.31 6.42
CA ASN A 144 -10.08 -17.31 7.31
C ASN A 144 -11.34 -16.85 6.55
N GLN A 145 -12.51 -17.04 7.15
CA GLN A 145 -13.80 -16.70 6.52
C GLN A 145 -13.89 -15.24 6.07
N VAL A 146 -13.31 -14.31 6.83
CA VAL A 146 -13.28 -12.88 6.50
C VAL A 146 -12.41 -12.63 5.26
N GLY A 147 -11.21 -13.20 5.23
CA GLY A 147 -10.30 -13.06 4.10
C GLY A 147 -10.88 -13.64 2.81
N TRP A 148 -11.55 -14.79 2.90
CA TRP A 148 -12.22 -15.41 1.74
C TRP A 148 -13.39 -14.56 1.25
N ALA A 149 -14.25 -14.06 2.15
CA ALA A 149 -15.35 -13.17 1.77
C ALA A 149 -14.87 -11.91 1.06
N ILE A 150 -13.82 -11.24 1.58
CA ILE A 150 -13.24 -10.05 0.94
C ILE A 150 -12.63 -10.41 -0.42
N ARG A 151 -11.90 -11.53 -0.50
CA ARG A 151 -11.26 -11.99 -1.73
C ARG A 151 -12.28 -12.24 -2.84
N ASP A 152 -13.37 -12.92 -2.53
CA ASP A 152 -14.40 -13.27 -3.50
C ASP A 152 -15.06 -12.01 -4.06
N VAL A 153 -15.41 -11.05 -3.19
CA VAL A 153 -15.96 -9.75 -3.58
C VAL A 153 -14.98 -8.96 -4.46
N LEU A 154 -13.70 -8.91 -4.09
CA LEU A 154 -12.69 -8.21 -4.90
C LEU A 154 -12.52 -8.83 -6.30
N ILE A 155 -12.59 -10.16 -6.40
CA ILE A 155 -12.54 -10.87 -7.69
C ILE A 155 -13.80 -10.60 -8.51
N GLU A 156 -14.97 -10.65 -7.88
CA GLU A 156 -16.27 -10.35 -8.49
C GLU A 156 -16.29 -8.94 -9.08
N LYS A 157 -16.01 -7.92 -8.26
CA LYS A 157 -15.96 -6.52 -8.69
C LYS A 157 -14.87 -6.24 -9.73
N GLY A 158 -13.73 -6.92 -9.63
CA GLY A 158 -12.68 -6.85 -10.65
C GLY A 158 -13.08 -7.46 -12.00
N LYS A 159 -14.02 -8.41 -12.04
CA LYS A 159 -14.61 -8.91 -13.30
C LYS A 159 -15.63 -7.93 -13.84
N GLU A 160 -16.57 -7.47 -13.02
CA GLU A 160 -17.60 -6.48 -13.39
C GLU A 160 -16.96 -5.24 -14.03
N MET A 161 -15.89 -4.71 -13.43
CA MET A 161 -15.19 -3.55 -13.96
C MET A 161 -14.55 -3.82 -15.34
N ARG A 162 -13.93 -4.99 -15.53
CA ARG A 162 -13.32 -5.37 -16.82
C ARG A 162 -14.37 -5.56 -17.92
N GLU A 163 -15.51 -6.13 -17.57
CA GLU A 163 -16.63 -6.31 -18.50
C GLU A 163 -17.19 -4.94 -18.91
N MET A 164 -17.42 -4.01 -17.98
CA MET A 164 -17.84 -2.63 -18.30
C MET A 164 -16.86 -1.92 -19.25
N PHE A 165 -15.54 -2.08 -19.04
CA PHE A 165 -14.53 -1.51 -19.92
C PHE A 165 -14.49 -2.17 -21.32
N GLN A 166 -14.80 -3.47 -21.41
CA GLN A 166 -14.90 -4.15 -22.70
C GLN A 166 -16.13 -3.69 -23.49
N TYR A 167 -17.30 -3.60 -22.85
CA TYR A 167 -18.52 -3.11 -23.49
C TYR A 167 -18.41 -1.64 -23.93
N SER A 168 -17.78 -0.78 -23.11
CA SER A 168 -17.57 0.62 -23.47
C SER A 168 -16.58 0.82 -24.63
N ASN A 169 -15.67 -0.11 -24.88
CA ASN A 169 -14.73 -0.05 -26.01
C ASN A 169 -15.28 -0.73 -27.27
N SER A 170 -16.21 -1.70 -27.14
CA SER A 170 -16.84 -2.35 -28.29
C SER A 170 -17.89 -1.48 -29.00
N ASP A 171 -18.53 -0.55 -28.30
CA ASP A 171 -19.47 0.41 -28.91
C ASP A 171 -18.78 1.49 -29.75
N GLY A 172 -17.46 1.67 -29.61
CA GLY A 172 -16.67 2.58 -30.44
C GLY A 172 -16.31 2.05 -31.83
N ASP A 173 -16.29 0.73 -32.02
CA ASP A 173 -15.89 0.08 -33.28
C ASP A 173 -17.07 -0.34 -34.17
N GLN A 174 -18.31 -0.34 -33.65
CA GLN A 174 -19.50 -0.69 -34.45
C GLN A 174 -20.14 0.51 -35.18
N ALA A 175 -19.85 1.76 -34.78
CA ALA A 175 -20.36 2.95 -35.47
C ALA A 175 -19.69 3.20 -36.84
N ALA A 176 -18.66 2.44 -37.22
CA ALA A 176 -17.95 2.57 -38.50
C ALA A 176 -18.31 1.49 -39.55
N ARG A 177 -19.33 0.67 -39.29
CA ARG A 177 -19.74 -0.43 -40.19
C ARG A 177 -21.22 -0.42 -40.59
N ASP A 178 -21.82 0.75 -40.65
CA ASP A 178 -23.16 0.93 -41.24
C ASP A 178 -23.04 1.57 -42.64
N GLU A 179 -22.33 0.89 -43.55
CA GLU A 179 -22.53 1.09 -44.99
C GLU A 179 -23.60 0.08 -45.45
N GLY A 180 -24.84 0.56 -45.57
CA GLY A 180 -25.97 -0.20 -46.09
C GLY A 180 -25.79 -0.65 -47.55
N PRO A 181 -26.59 -1.62 -48.02
CA PRO A 181 -26.40 -2.25 -49.31
C PRO A 181 -26.82 -1.32 -50.46
N GLY A 182 -25.86 -0.94 -51.31
CA GLY A 182 -26.11 -0.16 -52.52
C GLY A 182 -26.95 -0.94 -53.54
N ILE A 183 -28.16 -0.44 -53.81
CA ILE A 183 -28.98 -0.82 -54.97
C ILE A 183 -28.94 0.33 -55.99
N GLY A 184 -28.36 0.05 -57.16
CA GLY A 184 -28.70 0.61 -58.48
C GLY A 184 -28.59 2.12 -58.72
N SER A 185 -27.61 2.54 -59.54
CA SER A 185 -27.74 2.87 -60.98
C SER A 185 -26.41 3.33 -61.55
#